data_AF-A0A6J2XGF2-F1
#
_entry.id   AF-A0A6J2XGF2-F1
#
_cell.length_a   1.000
_cell.length_b   1.000
_cell.length_c   1.000
_cell.angle_alpha   90.00
_cell.angle_beta   90.00
_cell.angle_gamma   90.00
#
_symmetry.space_group_name_H-M   'P 1'
#
loop_
_entity.id
_entity.type
_entity.pdbx_description
1 polymer ?
#
loop_
_entity_poly.entity_id
_entity_poly.type
_entity_poly.pdbx_seq_one_letter_code
_entity_poly.pdbx_strand_id
1 'polypeptide(L)'
;MTSSRLDRLFVLLETGSTSVTRSAAAKQLGEVQRLHPHELNTLLFRTASYLRSPSWDTRIAASEAVRAIVNNVPQWNPRGIPDTIKEENGVSSQALSIVGRLQFEQFDMSKVLDNSTHLMASEGKEFDVEEDSALGLDMKERLAKQRQLLNNRLGLDVAARMGFNTSALFSNEDLAVGIEKIDQPHDYNSGIVKETIKEIVVALHRD
;
A
#
# COMPACT_ATOMS: atom_id res chain seq x y z
N MET A 1 -13.26 -19.25 -17.61
CA MET A 1 -13.33 -18.13 -16.63
C MET A 1 -14.18 -17.03 -17.23
N THR A 2 -15.30 -16.68 -16.60
CA THR A 2 -16.18 -15.59 -17.05
C THR A 2 -15.48 -14.26 -16.79
N SER A 3 -14.85 -13.67 -17.81
CA SER A 3 -14.20 -12.37 -17.72
C SER A 3 -15.26 -11.28 -17.47
N SER A 4 -15.16 -10.59 -16.33
CA SER A 4 -15.99 -9.44 -15.99
C SER A 4 -15.77 -8.29 -16.96
N ARG A 5 -16.75 -7.38 -17.12
CA ARG A 5 -16.59 -6.18 -17.95
C ARG A 5 -15.40 -5.34 -17.50
N LEU A 6 -15.17 -5.27 -16.20
CA LEU A 6 -14.04 -4.58 -15.59
C LEU A 6 -12.70 -5.27 -15.95
N ASP A 7 -12.65 -6.60 -15.94
CA ASP A 7 -11.44 -7.34 -16.35
C ASP A 7 -11.09 -7.09 -17.82
N ARG A 8 -12.10 -6.95 -18.68
CA ARG A 8 -11.88 -6.60 -20.09
C ARG A 8 -11.26 -5.22 -20.25
N LEU A 9 -11.58 -4.26 -19.38
CA LEU A 9 -10.95 -2.93 -19.44
C LEU A 9 -9.47 -3.00 -19.12
N PHE A 10 -9.08 -3.80 -18.13
CA PHE A 10 -7.67 -4.04 -17.81
C PHE A 10 -6.94 -4.81 -18.92
N VAL A 11 -7.58 -5.82 -19.51
CA VAL A 11 -7.02 -6.52 -20.67
C VAL A 11 -6.85 -5.57 -21.86
N LEU A 12 -7.78 -4.64 -22.07
CA LEU A 12 -7.69 -3.63 -23.14
C LEU A 12 -6.58 -2.60 -22.90
N LEU A 13 -6.20 -2.30 -21.66
CA LEU A 13 -5.04 -1.45 -21.38
C LEU A 13 -3.74 -2.09 -21.88
N GLU A 14 -3.62 -3.41 -21.73
CA GLU A 14 -2.43 -4.16 -22.14
C GLU A 14 -2.45 -4.53 -23.64
N THR A 15 -3.55 -5.10 -24.10
CA THR A 15 -3.67 -5.71 -25.44
C THR A 15 -4.34 -4.80 -26.47
N GLY A 16 -4.75 -3.58 -26.09
CA GLY A 16 -5.36 -2.63 -27.00
C GLY A 16 -4.49 -2.38 -28.23
N SER A 17 -5.06 -2.55 -29.42
CA SER A 17 -4.31 -2.49 -30.70
C SER A 17 -3.84 -1.07 -31.05
N THR A 18 -4.47 -0.04 -30.49
CA THR A 18 -4.11 1.37 -30.73
C THR A 18 -4.05 2.15 -29.42
N SER A 19 -3.24 3.21 -29.38
CA SER A 19 -3.19 4.14 -28.25
C SER A 19 -4.57 4.71 -27.90
N VAL A 20 -5.40 5.01 -28.91
CA VAL A 20 -6.77 5.50 -28.72
C VAL A 20 -7.63 4.49 -27.96
N THR A 21 -7.57 3.20 -28.32
CA THR A 21 -8.32 2.15 -27.62
C THR A 21 -7.90 1.98 -26.16
N ARG A 22 -6.59 2.06 -25.89
CA ARG A 22 -6.05 2.00 -24.52
C ARG A 22 -6.50 3.22 -23.71
N SER A 23 -6.44 4.42 -24.29
CA SER A 23 -6.89 5.66 -23.65
C SER A 23 -8.40 5.66 -23.39
N ALA A 24 -9.20 5.08 -24.29
CA ALA A 24 -10.64 4.91 -24.07
C ALA A 24 -10.93 3.96 -22.90
N ALA A 25 -10.20 2.84 -22.79
CA ALA A 25 -10.30 1.92 -21.65
C ALA A 25 -9.89 2.61 -20.33
N ALA A 26 -8.79 3.38 -20.34
CA ALA A 26 -8.35 4.18 -19.20
C ALA A 26 -9.43 5.18 -18.72
N LYS A 27 -10.07 5.91 -19.64
CA LYS A 27 -11.18 6.81 -19.32
C LYS A 27 -12.37 6.06 -18.72
N GLN A 28 -12.68 4.86 -19.22
CA GLN A 28 -13.75 4.05 -18.64
C GLN A 28 -13.44 3.57 -17.23
N LEU A 29 -12.17 3.25 -16.91
CA LEU A 29 -11.79 2.94 -15.52
C LEU A 29 -12.00 4.14 -14.58
N GLY A 30 -11.72 5.36 -15.06
CA GLY A 30 -12.05 6.58 -14.31
C GLY A 30 -13.56 6.75 -14.09
N GLU A 31 -14.37 6.43 -15.10
CA GLU A 31 -15.82 6.45 -14.98
C GLU A 31 -16.34 5.40 -13.98
N VAL A 32 -15.74 4.20 -13.94
CA VAL A 32 -16.05 3.18 -12.93
C VAL A 32 -15.78 3.72 -11.52
N GLN A 33 -14.65 4.41 -11.30
CA GLN A 33 -14.38 5.06 -10.01
C GLN A 33 -15.44 6.09 -9.63
N ARG A 34 -15.93 6.88 -10.60
CA ARG A 34 -16.99 7.87 -10.37
C ARG A 34 -18.30 7.22 -9.92
N LEU A 35 -18.66 6.08 -10.51
CA LEU A 35 -19.89 5.34 -10.21
C LEU A 35 -19.77 4.48 -8.94
N HIS A 36 -18.58 3.96 -8.66
CA HIS A 36 -18.31 3.05 -7.55
C HIS A 36 -17.11 3.53 -6.69
N PRO A 37 -17.25 4.60 -5.89
CA PRO A 37 -16.11 5.18 -5.17
C PRO A 37 -15.44 4.26 -4.14
N HIS A 38 -16.17 3.23 -3.66
CA HIS A 38 -15.68 2.26 -2.69
C HIS A 38 -14.65 1.27 -3.28
N GLU A 39 -14.58 1.14 -4.61
CA GLU A 39 -13.65 0.24 -5.29
C GLU A 39 -12.29 0.88 -5.61
N LEU A 40 -12.05 2.12 -5.17
CA LEU A 40 -10.84 2.89 -5.48
C LEU A 40 -9.53 2.11 -5.24
N ASN A 41 -9.40 1.51 -4.06
CA ASN A 41 -8.20 0.76 -3.70
C ASN A 41 -7.99 -0.46 -4.61
N THR A 42 -9.06 -1.18 -4.94
CA THR A 42 -9.01 -2.33 -5.84
C THR A 42 -8.61 -1.91 -7.26
N LEU A 43 -9.19 -0.81 -7.77
CA LEU A 43 -8.86 -0.26 -9.09
C LEU A 43 -7.39 0.19 -9.15
N LEU A 44 -6.92 0.93 -8.14
CA LEU A 44 -5.53 1.40 -8.10
C LEU A 44 -4.53 0.27 -7.93
N PHE A 45 -4.79 -0.70 -7.05
CA PHE A 45 -3.92 -1.86 -6.87
C PHE A 45 -3.76 -2.66 -8.17
N ARG A 46 -4.88 -2.92 -8.86
CA ARG A 46 -4.87 -3.59 -10.17
C ARG A 46 -4.19 -2.75 -11.25
N THR A 47 -4.39 -1.44 -11.27
CA THR A 47 -3.73 -0.56 -12.26
C THR A 47 -2.21 -0.50 -12.01
N ALA A 48 -1.78 -0.58 -10.75
CA ALA A 48 -0.37 -0.48 -10.37
C ALA A 48 0.50 -1.63 -10.89
N SER A 49 -0.06 -2.85 -11.08
CA SER A 49 0.70 -3.94 -11.71
C SER A 49 1.06 -3.63 -13.16
N TYR A 50 0.16 -2.97 -13.90
CA TYR A 50 0.41 -2.56 -15.30
C TYR A 50 1.45 -1.44 -15.44
N LEU A 51 1.70 -0.63 -14.40
CA LEU A 51 2.79 0.36 -14.40
C LEU A 51 4.17 -0.29 -14.42
N ARG A 52 4.28 -1.56 -13.99
CA ARG A 52 5.51 -2.36 -14.03
C ARG A 52 5.62 -3.24 -15.27
N SER A 53 4.68 -3.13 -16.22
CA SER A 53 4.73 -3.92 -17.45
C SER A 53 6.02 -3.65 -18.23
N PRO A 54 6.64 -4.66 -18.87
CA PRO A 54 7.79 -4.46 -19.75
C PRO A 54 7.45 -3.62 -20.98
N SER A 55 6.19 -3.63 -21.40
CA SER A 55 5.69 -2.83 -22.53
C SER A 55 5.59 -1.35 -22.17
N TRP A 56 6.36 -0.52 -22.86
CA TRP A 56 6.30 0.95 -22.75
C TRP A 56 4.86 1.47 -22.90
N ASP A 57 4.17 1.01 -23.94
CA ASP A 57 2.81 1.41 -24.26
C ASP A 57 1.81 1.08 -23.14
N THR A 58 1.96 -0.09 -22.53
CA THR A 58 1.12 -0.52 -21.41
C THR A 58 1.34 0.38 -20.19
N ARG A 59 2.59 0.77 -19.92
CA ARG A 59 2.91 1.72 -18.83
C ARG A 59 2.28 3.09 -19.07
N ILE A 60 2.34 3.60 -20.31
CA ILE A 60 1.69 4.86 -20.69
C ILE A 60 0.17 4.74 -20.49
N ALA A 61 -0.47 3.69 -21.02
CA ALA A 61 -1.91 3.46 -20.84
C ALA A 61 -2.32 3.35 -19.36
N ALA A 62 -1.55 2.62 -18.55
CA ALA A 62 -1.79 2.49 -17.12
C ALA A 62 -1.66 3.84 -16.39
N SER A 63 -0.67 4.66 -16.75
CA SER A 63 -0.55 6.03 -16.20
C SER A 63 -1.75 6.92 -16.55
N GLU A 64 -2.28 6.78 -17.76
CA GLU A 64 -3.50 7.49 -18.17
C GLU A 64 -4.71 7.02 -17.37
N ALA A 65 -4.79 5.71 -17.08
CA ALA A 65 -5.84 5.13 -16.24
C ALA A 65 -5.76 5.66 -14.81
N VAL A 66 -4.57 5.69 -14.19
CA VAL A 66 -4.37 6.29 -12.86
C VAL A 66 -4.83 7.74 -12.84
N ARG A 67 -4.44 8.55 -13.85
CA ARG A 67 -4.90 9.94 -13.97
C ARG A 67 -6.42 10.03 -14.05
N ALA A 68 -7.06 9.19 -14.88
CA ALA A 68 -8.52 9.18 -15.04
C ALA A 68 -9.25 8.76 -13.76
N ILE A 69 -8.71 7.80 -13.01
CA ILE A 69 -9.24 7.35 -11.71
C ILE A 69 -9.12 8.48 -10.69
N VAL A 70 -7.92 9.03 -10.49
CA VAL A 70 -7.66 10.06 -9.46
C VAL A 70 -8.44 11.35 -9.74
N ASN A 71 -8.65 11.73 -11.00
CA ASN A 71 -9.47 12.89 -11.35
C ASN A 71 -10.94 12.78 -10.89
N ASN A 72 -11.44 11.57 -10.64
CA ASN A 72 -12.80 11.32 -10.14
C ASN A 72 -12.83 11.11 -8.61
N VAL A 73 -11.69 11.19 -7.92
CA VAL A 73 -11.63 11.11 -6.46
C VAL A 73 -11.84 12.51 -5.88
N PRO A 74 -12.75 12.67 -4.89
CA PRO A 74 -12.96 13.97 -4.24
C PRO A 74 -11.68 14.44 -3.56
N GLN A 75 -11.42 15.74 -3.64
CA GLN A 75 -10.24 16.33 -3.02
C GLN A 75 -10.26 16.12 -1.50
N TRP A 76 -9.19 15.53 -0.98
CA TRP A 76 -9.00 15.39 0.46
C TRP A 76 -8.62 16.75 1.07
N ASN A 77 -9.50 17.30 1.89
CA ASN A 77 -9.27 18.55 2.62
C ASN A 77 -9.57 18.32 4.12
N PRO A 78 -8.60 17.79 4.89
CA PRO A 78 -8.79 17.63 6.33
C PRO A 78 -8.89 19.02 6.97
N ARG A 79 -9.88 19.22 7.85
CA ARG A 79 -9.91 20.42 8.68
C ARG A 79 -8.69 20.37 9.60
N GLY A 80 -7.83 21.38 9.51
CA GLY A 80 -6.72 21.53 10.44
C GLY A 80 -7.21 21.54 11.88
N ILE A 81 -6.38 21.04 12.79
CA ILE A 81 -6.62 21.18 14.22
C ILE A 81 -6.59 22.69 14.52
N PRO A 82 -7.64 23.28 15.12
CA PRO A 82 -7.63 24.70 15.46
C PRO A 82 -6.48 25.03 16.42
N ASP A 83 -5.76 26.11 16.14
CA ASP A 83 -4.64 26.63 16.96
C ASP A 83 -5.02 26.97 18.42
N THR A 84 -6.31 26.86 18.79
CA THR A 84 -6.84 27.16 20.12
C THR A 84 -6.71 26.03 21.13
N ILE A 85 -6.33 24.82 20.74
CA ILE A 85 -5.92 23.80 21.72
C ILE A 85 -4.48 24.12 22.14
N LYS A 86 -4.35 25.07 23.07
CA LYS A 86 -3.11 25.26 23.82
C LYS A 86 -2.80 23.94 24.49
N GLU A 87 -1.73 23.30 24.04
CA GLU A 87 -1.20 22.07 24.59
C GLU A 87 -0.91 22.27 26.09
N GLU A 88 -1.74 21.67 26.94
CA GLU A 88 -1.49 21.59 28.39
C GLU A 88 -0.43 20.54 28.75
N ASN A 89 0.07 19.79 27.76
CA ASN A 89 1.23 18.92 27.87
C ASN A 89 2.12 19.14 26.64
N GLY A 90 3.23 19.87 26.84
CA GLY A 90 4.09 20.43 25.79
C GLY A 90 4.85 19.44 24.90
N VAL A 91 4.11 18.61 24.17
CA VAL A 91 4.61 17.86 23.02
C VAL A 91 3.84 18.36 21.81
N SER A 92 4.44 19.33 21.11
CA SER A 92 3.94 19.85 19.85
C SER A 92 3.62 18.68 18.92
N SER A 93 2.34 18.47 18.64
CA SER A 93 1.85 17.48 17.67
C SER A 93 2.51 17.61 16.29
N GLN A 94 3.09 18.78 16.00
CA GLN A 94 3.90 19.09 14.83
C GLN A 94 5.30 18.45 14.85
N ALA A 95 5.90 18.24 16.02
CA ALA A 95 7.24 17.67 16.15
C ALA A 95 7.29 16.17 15.81
N LEU A 96 6.23 15.42 16.13
CA LEU A 96 6.10 13.99 15.76
C LEU A 96 5.99 13.78 14.24
N SER A 97 5.51 14.78 13.50
CA SER A 97 5.32 14.73 12.04
C SER A 97 6.63 14.84 11.26
N ILE A 98 7.69 15.44 11.84
CA ILE A 98 8.89 15.85 11.11
C ILE A 98 9.94 14.73 11.02
N VAL A 99 9.93 13.79 11.97
CA VAL A 99 10.91 12.69 12.01
C VAL A 99 10.79 11.82 10.77
N GLY A 100 11.87 11.70 10.01
CA GLY A 100 11.93 10.89 8.78
C GLY A 100 11.42 11.60 7.51
N ARG A 101 11.01 12.87 7.58
CA ARG A 101 10.66 13.65 6.38
C ARG A 101 11.88 14.37 5.83
N LEU A 102 12.01 14.38 4.51
CA LEU A 102 13.01 15.19 3.81
C LEU A 102 12.55 16.65 3.76
N GLN A 103 13.45 17.57 4.09
CA GLN A 103 13.23 19.02 3.97
C GLN A 103 14.02 19.56 2.80
N PHE A 104 13.39 20.42 2.00
CA PHE A 104 14.04 21.00 0.82
C PHE A 104 15.20 21.92 1.22
N GLU A 105 15.10 22.60 2.35
CA GLU A 105 16.13 23.47 2.93
C GLU A 105 17.41 22.69 3.30
N GLN A 106 17.27 21.39 3.56
CA GLN A 106 18.37 20.49 3.93
C GLN A 106 18.90 19.68 2.74
N PHE A 107 18.34 19.87 1.54
CA PHE A 107 18.78 19.18 0.33
C PHE A 107 20.15 19.70 -0.11
N ASP A 108 21.12 18.79 -0.20
CA ASP A 108 22.49 19.07 -0.64
C ASP A 108 22.87 18.10 -1.77
N MET A 109 22.98 18.64 -2.98
CA MET A 109 23.31 17.87 -4.18
C MET A 109 24.66 17.13 -4.05
N SER A 110 25.66 17.76 -3.43
CA SER A 110 27.01 17.18 -3.36
C SER A 110 26.99 15.91 -2.52
N LYS A 111 26.32 15.96 -1.37
CA LYS A 111 26.12 14.79 -0.49
C LYS A 111 25.30 13.69 -1.17
N VAL A 112 24.30 14.05 -1.97
CA VAL A 112 23.52 13.07 -2.74
C VAL A 112 24.42 12.38 -3.77
N LEU A 113 25.24 13.11 -4.52
CA LEU A 113 26.13 12.51 -5.51
C LEU A 113 27.20 11.62 -4.88
N ASP A 114 27.76 12.01 -3.74
CA ASP A 114 28.82 11.24 -3.06
C ASP A 114 28.31 9.96 -2.40
N ASN A 115 27.06 9.94 -1.93
CA ASN A 115 26.50 8.83 -1.13
C ASN A 115 25.38 8.04 -1.81
N SER A 116 24.89 8.46 -2.98
CA SER A 116 23.79 7.78 -3.67
C SER A 116 24.23 6.51 -4.40
N THR A 117 23.28 5.58 -4.54
CA THR A 117 23.41 4.46 -5.46
C THR A 117 23.08 4.92 -6.88
N HIS A 118 23.89 4.51 -7.86
CA HIS A 118 23.61 4.82 -9.26
C HIS A 118 22.37 4.06 -9.75
N LEU A 119 21.32 4.79 -10.13
CA LEU A 119 20.14 4.23 -10.78
C LEU A 119 20.48 3.95 -12.25
N MET A 120 20.89 2.71 -12.53
CA MET A 120 21.18 2.24 -13.88
C MET A 120 19.93 1.74 -14.61
N ALA A 121 20.07 1.40 -15.89
CA ALA A 121 19.02 0.75 -16.65
C ALA A 121 18.57 -0.54 -15.94
N SER A 122 17.29 -0.62 -15.61
CA SER A 122 16.70 -1.80 -15.00
C SER A 122 16.77 -2.98 -15.96
N GLU A 123 17.25 -4.13 -15.47
CA GLU A 123 17.20 -5.40 -16.19
C GLU A 123 15.77 -6.00 -16.20
N GLY A 124 14.80 -5.37 -15.53
CA GLY A 124 13.41 -5.82 -15.45
C GLY A 124 13.15 -6.93 -14.42
N LYS A 125 14.19 -7.68 -14.02
CA LYS A 125 14.11 -8.79 -13.05
C LYS A 125 13.69 -8.38 -11.64
N GLU A 126 13.87 -7.11 -11.27
CA GLU A 126 13.41 -6.57 -9.99
C GLU A 126 11.87 -6.44 -9.90
N PHE A 127 11.18 -6.52 -11.03
CA PHE A 127 9.73 -6.48 -11.11
C PHE A 127 9.08 -7.86 -11.28
N ASP A 128 9.88 -8.93 -11.47
CA ASP A 128 9.42 -10.32 -11.50
C ASP A 128 8.98 -10.84 -10.10
N VAL A 129 8.84 -9.96 -9.10
CA VAL A 129 8.32 -10.29 -7.75
C VAL A 129 6.78 -10.49 -7.77
N GLU A 130 6.22 -10.93 -8.90
CA GLU A 130 4.82 -11.33 -9.07
C GLU A 130 4.67 -12.80 -9.46
N GLU A 131 5.37 -13.71 -8.78
CA GLU A 131 4.81 -15.06 -8.56
C GLU A 131 4.28 -15.26 -7.13
N ASP A 132 4.78 -14.53 -6.11
CA ASP A 132 4.36 -14.75 -4.71
C ASP A 132 2.93 -14.24 -4.37
N SER A 133 2.33 -13.40 -5.23
CA SER A 133 0.98 -12.86 -4.99
C SER A 133 -0.09 -13.50 -5.88
N ALA A 134 0.30 -14.05 -7.04
CA ALA A 134 -0.61 -14.54 -8.06
C ALA A 134 -0.53 -16.07 -8.28
N LEU A 135 0.55 -16.74 -7.86
CA LEU A 135 0.72 -18.19 -7.99
C LEU A 135 0.68 -18.93 -6.64
N GLY A 136 -0.22 -18.57 -5.73
CA GLY A 136 -0.55 -19.43 -4.57
C GLY A 136 0.66 -19.99 -3.81
N LEU A 137 1.80 -19.27 -3.80
CA LEU A 137 2.96 -19.66 -3.02
C LEU A 137 2.50 -19.60 -1.57
N ASP A 138 2.52 -20.77 -0.92
CA ASP A 138 2.00 -20.95 0.42
C ASP A 138 2.64 -19.89 1.31
N MET A 139 1.85 -19.16 2.10
CA MET A 139 2.32 -18.09 2.97
C MET A 139 3.51 -18.53 3.83
N LYS A 140 3.56 -19.84 4.13
CA LYS A 140 4.65 -20.54 4.79
C LYS A 140 5.98 -20.54 4.03
N GLU A 141 5.97 -20.70 2.71
CA GLU A 141 7.18 -20.76 1.87
C GLU A 141 7.83 -19.37 1.75
N ARG A 142 6.99 -18.33 1.62
CA ARG A 142 7.43 -16.93 1.66
C ARG A 142 8.09 -16.58 3.00
N LEU A 143 7.45 -16.95 4.11
CA LEU A 143 7.99 -16.76 5.46
C LEU A 143 9.31 -17.52 5.65
N ALA A 144 9.43 -18.74 5.11
CA ALA A 144 10.66 -19.52 5.16
C ALA A 144 11.81 -18.86 4.38
N LYS A 145 11.53 -18.31 3.20
CA LYS A 145 12.53 -17.59 2.38
C LYS A 145 12.98 -16.30 3.05
N GLN A 146 12.06 -15.54 3.63
CA GLN A 146 12.36 -14.34 4.41
C GLN A 146 13.21 -14.68 5.65
N ARG A 147 12.87 -15.75 6.38
CA ARG A 147 13.64 -16.28 7.51
C ARG A 147 15.06 -16.67 7.11
N GLN A 148 15.23 -17.35 5.98
CA GLN A 148 16.54 -17.77 5.49
C GLN A 148 17.41 -16.56 5.11
N LEU A 149 16.85 -15.57 4.42
CA LEU A 149 17.58 -14.35 4.06
C LEU A 149 18.04 -13.56 5.30
N LEU A 150 17.19 -13.46 6.32
CA LEU A 150 17.54 -12.81 7.58
C LEU A 150 18.64 -13.59 8.32
N ASN A 151 18.53 -14.91 8.39
CA ASN A 151 19.57 -15.75 8.99
C ASN A 151 20.93 -15.58 8.30
N ASN A 152 20.92 -15.48 6.97
CA ASN A 152 22.14 -15.28 6.19
C ASN A 152 22.73 -13.88 6.41
N ARG A 153 21.91 -12.83 6.43
CA ARG A 153 22.36 -11.45 6.64
C ARG A 153 22.86 -11.18 8.06
N LEU A 154 22.25 -11.82 9.05
CA LEU A 154 22.59 -11.64 10.47
C LEU A 154 23.63 -12.66 10.97
N GLY A 155 24.14 -13.53 10.10
CA GLY A 155 25.11 -14.57 10.46
C GLY A 155 24.56 -15.60 11.46
N LEU A 156 23.23 -15.69 11.61
CA LEU A 156 22.58 -16.58 12.57
C LEU A 156 22.70 -18.05 12.16
N ASP A 157 22.93 -18.34 10.87
CA ASP A 157 23.26 -19.70 10.43
C ASP A 157 24.64 -20.15 10.96
N VAL A 158 25.60 -19.23 11.06
CA VAL A 158 26.92 -19.50 11.64
C VAL A 158 26.80 -19.67 13.15
N ALA A 159 26.00 -18.83 13.82
CA ALA A 159 25.74 -18.96 15.25
C ALA A 159 25.03 -20.29 15.59
N ALA A 160 24.06 -20.72 14.77
CA ALA A 160 23.39 -22.01 14.95
C ALA A 160 24.36 -23.19 14.81
N ARG A 161 25.26 -23.16 13.82
CA ARG A 161 26.31 -24.19 13.65
C ARG A 161 27.32 -24.23 14.79
N MET A 162 27.52 -23.11 15.48
CA MET A 162 28.36 -22.99 16.69
C MET A 162 27.62 -23.41 17.98
N GLY A 163 26.40 -23.94 17.88
CA GLY A 163 25.64 -24.47 19.00
C GLY A 163 24.75 -23.46 19.74
N PHE A 164 24.55 -22.26 19.19
CA PHE A 164 23.62 -21.27 19.76
C PHE A 164 22.18 -21.54 19.27
N ASN A 165 21.21 -21.54 20.19
CA ASN A 165 19.80 -21.72 19.85
C ASN A 165 19.21 -20.44 19.23
N THR A 166 19.23 -20.34 17.90
CA THR A 166 18.70 -19.18 17.15
C THR A 166 17.23 -19.33 16.74
N SER A 167 16.62 -20.48 17.03
CA SER A 167 15.25 -20.83 16.61
C SER A 167 14.15 -19.98 17.25
N ALA A 168 14.43 -19.39 18.42
CA ALA A 168 13.48 -18.57 19.21
C ALA A 168 13.70 -17.05 19.10
N LEU A 169 14.62 -16.58 18.26
CA LEU A 169 14.96 -15.15 18.16
C LEU A 169 13.91 -14.33 17.40
N PHE A 170 13.14 -14.98 16.53
CA PHE A 170 12.04 -14.35 15.81
C PHE A 170 10.95 -15.40 15.53
N SER A 171 9.70 -14.99 15.71
CA SER A 171 8.49 -15.78 15.50
C SER A 171 7.96 -15.64 14.07
N ASN A 172 6.96 -16.44 13.72
CA ASN A 172 6.29 -16.29 12.43
C ASN A 172 5.46 -14.99 12.39
N GLU A 173 4.96 -14.51 13.54
CA GLU A 173 4.33 -13.19 13.64
C GLU A 173 5.32 -12.05 13.36
N ASP A 174 6.57 -12.14 13.80
CA ASP A 174 7.59 -11.10 13.55
C ASP A 174 7.98 -10.97 12.06
N LEU A 175 7.80 -12.04 11.29
CA LEU A 175 8.12 -12.11 9.86
C LEU A 175 6.94 -11.77 8.96
N ALA A 176 5.71 -11.84 9.50
CA ALA A 176 4.51 -11.49 8.78
C ALA A 176 4.42 -9.96 8.67
N VAL A 177 4.69 -9.41 7.48
CA VAL A 177 4.32 -8.03 7.17
C VAL A 177 2.79 -7.99 7.14
N GLY A 178 2.20 -7.32 8.13
CA GLY A 178 0.75 -7.24 8.35
C GLY A 178 -0.04 -6.89 7.09
N ILE A 179 -0.55 -7.92 6.45
CA ILE A 179 -1.81 -7.87 5.72
C ILE A 179 -2.73 -8.77 6.55
N GLU A 180 -3.33 -8.20 7.60
CA GLU A 180 -4.52 -8.80 8.15
C GLU A 180 -5.55 -8.84 7.02
N LYS A 181 -5.81 -10.04 6.50
CA LYS A 181 -6.99 -10.29 5.70
C LYS A 181 -8.18 -10.03 6.62
N ILE A 182 -8.89 -8.91 6.40
CA ILE A 182 -10.21 -8.69 6.97
C ILE A 182 -11.17 -9.61 6.21
N ASP A 183 -11.08 -10.91 6.46
CA ASP A 183 -11.98 -11.94 5.94
C ASP A 183 -12.76 -12.54 7.11
N GLN A 184 -13.58 -11.71 7.76
CA GLN A 184 -14.89 -12.00 8.36
C GLN A 184 -15.37 -10.80 9.18
N PRO A 185 -16.69 -10.53 9.23
CA PRO A 185 -17.23 -9.47 10.08
C PRO A 185 -17.08 -9.91 11.54
N HIS A 186 -16.02 -9.46 12.20
CA HIS A 186 -15.98 -9.48 13.65
C HIS A 186 -17.10 -8.57 14.15
N ASP A 187 -18.14 -9.18 14.72
CA ASP A 187 -19.24 -8.50 15.40
C ASP A 187 -18.67 -7.83 16.66
N TYR A 188 -18.08 -6.64 16.49
CA TYR A 188 -17.70 -5.73 17.57
C TYR A 188 -18.93 -5.01 18.14
N ASN A 189 -20.07 -5.69 18.23
CA ASN A 189 -21.14 -5.32 19.15
C ASN A 189 -20.93 -6.03 20.50
N SER A 190 -19.84 -5.70 21.20
CA SER A 190 -19.85 -5.91 22.64
C SER A 190 -20.90 -4.98 23.23
N GLY A 191 -21.83 -5.53 24.02
CA GLY A 191 -22.94 -4.80 24.65
C GLY A 191 -22.53 -3.53 25.41
N ILE A 192 -21.25 -3.42 25.75
CA ILE A 192 -20.62 -2.27 26.37
C ILE A 192 -20.81 -0.99 25.54
N VAL A 193 -20.61 -1.03 24.22
CA VAL A 193 -20.72 0.17 23.36
C VAL A 193 -22.17 0.64 23.23
N LYS A 194 -23.14 -0.30 23.26
CA LYS A 194 -24.58 0.03 23.21
C LYS A 194 -25.08 0.66 24.51
N GLU A 195 -24.55 0.23 25.65
CA GLU A 195 -24.85 0.82 26.97
C GLU A 195 -24.35 2.28 27.02
N THR A 196 -23.11 2.52 26.60
CA THR A 196 -22.48 3.85 26.63
C THR A 196 -23.18 4.84 25.69
N ILE A 197 -23.61 4.39 24.51
CA ILE A 197 -24.37 5.26 23.58
C ILE A 197 -25.75 5.60 24.16
N LYS A 198 -26.42 4.67 24.86
CA LYS A 198 -27.70 4.94 25.53
C LYS A 198 -27.55 5.99 26.64
N GLU A 199 -26.51 5.88 27.47
CA GLU A 199 -26.26 6.85 28.54
C GLU A 199 -25.97 8.25 28.00
N ILE A 200 -25.19 8.35 26.91
CA ILE A 200 -24.87 9.63 26.26
C ILE A 200 -26.12 10.27 25.64
N VAL A 201 -26.98 9.48 24.99
CA VAL A 201 -28.22 10.00 24.38
C VAL A 201 -29.23 10.47 25.44
N VAL A 202 -29.30 9.80 26.59
CA VAL A 202 -30.17 10.21 27.71
C VAL A 202 -29.64 11.49 28.38
N ALA A 203 -28.32 11.66 28.47
CA ALA A 203 -27.72 12.89 29.00
C ALA A 203 -27.97 14.11 28.11
N LEU A 204 -27.99 13.93 26.79
CA LEU A 204 -28.20 15.01 25.82
C LEU A 204 -29.65 15.50 25.68
N HIS A 205 -30.64 14.79 26.23
CA HIS A 205 -32.05 15.19 26.18
C HIS A 205 -32.56 15.75 27.52
N ARG A 206 -31.67 16.03 28.47
CA ARG A 206 -32.04 16.50 29.81
C ARG A 206 -31.59 17.91 30.17
N ASP A 207 -31.08 18.67 29.21
CA ASP A 207 -30.90 20.13 29.30
C ASP A 207 -31.73 20.84 28.22
#